data_AF-A0A1V6J6D0-F1
#
_entry.id   AF-A0A1V6J6D0-F1
#
_cell.length_a   1.000
_cell.length_b   1.000
_cell.length_c   1.000
_cell.angle_alpha   90.00
_cell.angle_beta   90.00
_cell.angle_gamma   90.00
#
_symmetry.space_group_name_H-M   'P 1'
#
loop_
_entity.id
_entity.type
_entity.pdbx_description
1 polymer ?
#
loop_
_entity_poly.entity_id
_entity_poly.type
_entity_poly.pdbx_seq_one_letter_code
_entity_poly.pdbx_strand_id
1 'polypeptide(L)'
;MKLSVAGQDQSASLGNEIAAEAARLAQVPGGIGALDPAHSARQLAAATSEADYLQHYLKLLRMRQGVRTSDFYIPRRAGWVGHFVACIKARLWRLLRYQHDRLTLQQNLINELAAHAVEFQQEAWQQEVADLKRRVAALEQKNGVGSA
;
A
#
# COMPACT_ATOMS: atom_id res chain seq x y z
N MET A 1 -10.72 21.25 -8.89
CA MET A 1 -10.31 20.01 -9.60
C MET A 1 -11.14 19.92 -10.86
N LYS A 2 -10.55 19.72 -12.04
CA LYS A 2 -11.29 19.48 -13.29
C LYS A 2 -11.57 17.98 -13.42
N LEU A 3 -12.83 17.58 -13.45
CA LEU A 3 -13.28 16.20 -13.55
C LEU A 3 -14.07 16.03 -14.85
N SER A 4 -13.46 15.35 -15.82
CA SER A 4 -14.16 14.92 -17.04
C SER A 4 -14.57 13.46 -16.91
N VAL A 5 -15.87 13.18 -17.00
CA VAL A 5 -16.39 11.80 -17.11
C VAL A 5 -17.00 11.67 -18.49
N ALA A 6 -16.54 10.69 -19.27
CA ALA A 6 -16.98 10.47 -20.65
C ALA A 6 -16.89 11.74 -21.55
N GLY A 7 -15.86 12.56 -21.36
CA GLY A 7 -15.62 13.76 -22.16
C GLY A 7 -16.48 14.99 -21.79
N GLN A 8 -17.38 14.86 -20.81
CA GLN A 8 -18.16 15.99 -20.29
C GLN A 8 -17.58 16.48 -18.96
N ASP A 9 -17.48 17.81 -18.81
CA ASP A 9 -17.03 18.45 -17.57
C ASP A 9 -18.13 18.33 -16.50
N GLN A 10 -17.89 17.48 -15.52
CA GLN A 10 -18.79 17.21 -14.38
C GLN A 10 -18.22 17.81 -13.09
N SER A 11 -17.27 18.74 -13.19
CA SER A 11 -16.58 19.32 -12.03
C SER A 11 -17.53 20.03 -11.06
N ALA A 12 -18.62 20.61 -11.56
CA ALA A 12 -19.58 21.34 -10.72
C ALA A 12 -20.55 20.43 -9.95
N SER A 13 -20.97 19.30 -10.54
CA SER A 13 -21.91 18.35 -9.93
C SER A 13 -21.17 17.39 -8.99
N LEU A 14 -20.20 16.66 -9.53
CA LEU A 14 -19.47 15.62 -8.81
C LEU A 14 -18.34 16.20 -7.96
N GLY A 15 -17.74 17.33 -8.36
CA GLY A 15 -16.62 17.89 -7.61
C GLY A 15 -17.01 18.31 -6.19
N ASN A 16 -18.21 18.85 -6.01
CA ASN A 16 -18.71 19.23 -4.69
C ASN A 16 -19.08 18.01 -3.82
N GLU A 17 -19.72 16.99 -4.41
CA GLU A 17 -20.02 15.74 -3.69
C GLU A 17 -18.75 14.98 -3.29
N ILE A 18 -17.78 14.87 -4.20
CA ILE A 18 -16.49 14.24 -3.93
C ILE A 18 -15.72 15.02 -2.87
N ALA A 19 -15.72 16.35 -2.93
CA ALA A 19 -15.06 17.18 -1.92
C ALA A 19 -15.73 17.04 -0.54
N ALA A 20 -17.06 17.02 -0.49
CA ALA A 20 -17.82 16.83 0.75
C ALA A 20 -17.58 15.44 1.36
N GLU A 21 -17.61 14.39 0.54
CA GLU A 21 -17.34 13.02 1.00
C GLU A 21 -15.86 12.84 1.39
N ALA A 22 -14.92 13.44 0.66
CA ALA A 22 -13.50 13.45 1.04
C ALA A 22 -13.27 14.17 2.39
N ALA A 23 -13.91 15.31 2.62
CA ALA A 23 -13.84 16.03 3.88
C ALA A 23 -14.43 15.22 5.04
N ARG A 24 -15.53 14.51 4.81
CA ARG A 24 -16.13 13.58 5.77
C ARG A 24 -15.18 12.42 6.07
N LEU A 25 -14.59 11.79 5.06
CA LEU A 25 -13.64 10.68 5.21
C LEU A 25 -12.33 11.08 5.89
N ALA A 26 -11.89 12.33 5.72
CA ALA A 26 -10.73 12.89 6.41
C ALA A 26 -10.96 13.08 7.92
N GLN A 27 -12.21 13.29 8.34
CA GLN A 27 -12.58 13.41 9.76
C GLN A 27 -12.77 12.05 10.45
N VAL A 28 -12.82 10.95 9.70
CA VAL A 28 -12.93 9.60 10.26
C VAL A 28 -11.57 9.17 10.83
N PRO A 29 -11.45 8.88 12.14
CA PRO A 29 -10.22 8.36 12.72
C PRO A 29 -9.83 7.04 12.04
N GLY A 30 -8.65 7.02 11.41
CA GLY A 30 -8.18 5.85 10.63
C GLY A 30 -8.68 5.78 9.18
N GLY A 31 -9.40 6.79 8.68
CA GLY A 31 -9.81 6.90 7.29
C GLY A 31 -8.65 7.09 6.30
N ILE A 32 -8.92 6.88 5.00
CA ILE A 32 -7.93 6.94 3.91
C ILE A 32 -7.17 8.28 3.87
N GLY A 33 -7.77 9.36 4.37
CA GLY A 33 -7.15 10.69 4.47
C GLY A 33 -6.00 10.81 5.48
N ALA A 34 -5.76 9.79 6.31
CA ALA A 34 -4.64 9.74 7.26
C ALA A 34 -3.33 9.19 6.64
N LEU A 35 -3.33 8.85 5.36
CA LEU A 35 -2.13 8.41 4.64
C LEU A 35 -1.47 9.64 3.99
N ASP A 36 -0.19 9.86 4.30
CA ASP A 36 0.62 10.89 3.67
C ASP A 36 0.53 10.75 2.13
N PRO A 37 0.31 11.84 1.35
CA PRO A 37 0.39 11.81 -0.11
C PRO A 37 1.66 11.14 -0.65
N ALA A 38 2.74 11.13 0.15
CA ALA A 38 3.97 10.36 -0.05
C ALA A 38 3.77 8.84 -0.23
N HIS A 39 2.60 8.31 0.14
CA HIS A 39 2.30 6.87 0.22
C HIS A 39 1.16 6.46 -0.72
N SER A 40 0.83 7.32 -1.68
CA SER A 40 -0.19 7.05 -2.67
C SER A 40 0.34 6.14 -3.79
N ALA A 41 -0.45 5.15 -4.21
CA ALA A 41 -0.17 4.35 -5.40
C ALA A 41 -0.06 5.20 -6.69
N ARG A 42 -0.54 6.46 -6.67
CA ARG A 42 -0.35 7.41 -7.78
C ARG A 42 1.12 7.75 -8.02
N GLN A 43 2.00 7.61 -7.04
CA GLN A 43 3.42 7.86 -7.23
C GLN A 43 4.07 6.84 -8.18
N LEU A 44 3.53 5.62 -8.26
CA LEU A 44 4.01 4.61 -9.19
C LEU A 44 3.83 5.04 -10.66
N ALA A 45 2.81 5.85 -10.96
CA ALA A 45 2.57 6.37 -12.30
C ALA A 45 3.58 7.45 -12.72
N ALA A 46 4.31 8.04 -11.77
CA ALA A 46 5.32 9.06 -12.04
C ALA A 46 6.74 8.47 -12.23
N ALA A 47 6.92 7.16 -12.02
CA ALA A 47 8.21 6.50 -12.18
C ALA A 47 8.67 6.55 -13.64
N THR A 48 9.92 6.96 -13.86
CA THR A 48 10.47 7.16 -15.21
C THR A 48 11.26 5.95 -15.71
N SER A 49 11.67 5.06 -14.80
CA SER A 49 12.37 3.81 -15.13
C SER A 49 11.82 2.63 -14.33
N GLU A 50 12.05 1.41 -14.81
CA GLU A 50 11.64 0.19 -14.13
C GLU A 50 12.29 0.04 -12.74
N ALA A 51 13.57 0.39 -12.62
CA ALA A 51 14.28 0.36 -11.35
C ALA A 51 13.66 1.34 -10.32
N ASP A 52 13.32 2.54 -10.78
CA ASP A 52 12.69 3.57 -9.95
C ASP A 52 11.26 3.16 -9.55
N TYR A 53 10.51 2.53 -10.46
CA TYR A 53 9.20 1.96 -10.19
C TYR A 53 9.27 0.87 -9.10
N LEU A 54 10.19 -0.09 -9.24
CA LEU A 54 10.34 -1.18 -8.29
C LEU A 54 10.74 -0.69 -6.90
N GLN A 55 11.62 0.31 -6.81
CA GLN A 55 12.03 0.90 -5.54
C GLN A 55 10.86 1.59 -4.82
N HIS A 56 10.06 2.37 -5.55
CA HIS A 56 8.86 3.00 -5.00
C HIS A 56 7.78 1.97 -4.63
N TYR A 57 7.63 0.92 -5.44
CA TYR A 57 6.68 -0.17 -5.18
C TYR A 57 7.02 -0.94 -3.91
N LEU A 58 8.30 -1.31 -3.72
CA LEU A 58 8.76 -1.98 -2.49
C LEU A 58 8.56 -1.09 -1.25
N LYS A 59 8.81 0.22 -1.38
CA LYS A 59 8.55 1.19 -0.30
C LYS A 59 7.08 1.23 0.08
N LEU A 60 6.17 1.25 -0.90
CA LEU A 60 4.73 1.22 -0.67
C LEU A 60 4.25 -0.11 -0.09
N LEU A 61 4.81 -1.23 -0.54
CA LEU A 61 4.53 -2.57 0.00
C LEU A 61 4.89 -2.65 1.49
N ARG A 62 6.09 -2.18 1.87
CA ARG A 62 6.51 -2.07 3.28
C ARG A 62 5.52 -1.28 4.13
N MET A 63 5.01 -0.17 3.61
CA MET A 63 4.04 0.66 4.33
C MET A 63 2.64 0.05 4.44
N ARG A 64 2.29 -0.87 3.54
CA ARG A 64 0.99 -1.57 3.51
C ARG A 64 1.01 -2.89 4.29
N GLN A 65 2.11 -3.27 4.93
CA GLN A 65 2.28 -4.56 5.62
C GLN A 65 1.26 -4.84 6.74
N GLY A 66 0.42 -3.87 7.13
CA GLY A 66 -0.69 -4.08 8.05
C GLY A 66 -2.07 -4.00 7.38
N VAL A 67 -2.84 -5.09 7.39
CA VAL A 67 -4.30 -4.98 7.29
C VAL A 67 -4.78 -4.20 8.53
N ARG A 68 -5.31 -2.98 8.33
CA ARG A 68 -5.82 -2.16 9.43
C ARG A 68 -7.21 -2.65 9.85
N THR A 69 -7.34 -3.20 11.04
CA THR A 69 -8.63 -3.49 11.69
C THR A 69 -9.12 -2.30 12.51
N SER A 70 -9.05 -1.09 11.94
CA SER A 70 -9.57 0.13 12.58
C SER A 70 -11.06 -0.04 12.92
N ASP A 71 -11.49 0.62 14.00
CA ASP A 71 -12.87 0.53 14.49
C ASP A 71 -13.86 0.99 13.42
N PHE A 72 -14.70 0.06 12.93
CA PHE A 72 -15.80 0.42 12.05
C PHE A 72 -16.85 1.22 12.83
N TYR A 73 -17.15 2.43 12.36
CA TYR A 73 -18.26 3.22 12.87
C TYR A 73 -19.58 2.56 12.47
N ILE A 74 -20.34 2.06 13.45
CA ILE A 74 -21.68 1.50 13.22
C ILE A 74 -22.69 2.64 13.36
N PRO A 75 -23.31 3.12 12.27
CA PRO A 75 -24.31 4.19 12.36
C PRO A 75 -25.51 3.74 13.21
N ARG A 76 -25.94 4.59 14.15
CA ARG A 76 -27.03 4.31 15.09
C ARG A 76 -28.31 5.02 14.63
N ARG A 77 -29.44 4.30 14.61
CA ARG A 77 -30.78 4.91 14.57
C ARG A 77 -31.11 5.52 15.94
N ALA A 78 -31.76 6.67 15.95
CA ALA A 78 -32.21 7.30 17.20
C ALA A 78 -33.26 6.44 17.92
N GLY A 79 -33.24 6.44 19.26
CA GLY A 79 -34.18 5.71 20.11
C GLY A 79 -33.58 4.49 20.84
N TRP A 80 -34.30 3.98 21.83
CA TRP A 80 -33.84 2.91 22.73
C TRP A 80 -33.60 1.58 21.99
N VAL A 81 -34.44 1.25 21.01
CA VAL A 81 -34.23 0.07 20.14
C VAL A 81 -32.93 0.19 19.36
N GLY A 82 -32.60 1.39 18.86
CA GLY A 82 -31.33 1.65 18.19
C GLY A 82 -30.13 1.53 19.13
N HIS A 83 -30.29 1.91 20.41
CA HIS A 83 -29.27 1.70 21.43
C HIS A 83 -29.02 0.20 21.69
N PHE A 84 -30.09 -0.59 21.84
CA PHE A 84 -30.00 -2.02 22.13
C PHE A 84 -29.39 -2.81 20.97
N VAL A 85 -29.84 -2.54 19.74
CA VAL A 85 -29.29 -3.16 18.52
C VAL A 85 -27.80 -2.82 18.36
N ALA A 86 -27.40 -1.58 18.68
CA ALA A 86 -26.00 -1.19 18.64
C ALA A 86 -25.15 -1.94 19.70
N CYS A 87 -25.68 -2.17 20.90
CA CYS A 87 -24.99 -2.96 21.93
C CYS A 87 -24.81 -4.43 21.51
N ILE A 88 -25.82 -5.04 20.91
CA ILE A 88 -25.74 -6.41 20.37
C ILE A 88 -24.69 -6.47 19.25
N LYS A 89 -24.76 -5.57 18.27
CA LYS A 89 -23.78 -5.52 17.17
C LYS A 89 -22.38 -5.28 17.68
N ALA A 90 -22.19 -4.41 18.68
CA ALA A 90 -20.87 -4.15 19.28
C ALA A 90 -20.32 -5.39 19.99
N ARG A 91 -21.16 -6.17 20.67
CA ARG A 91 -20.75 -7.41 21.34
C ARG A 91 -20.42 -8.52 20.33
N LEU A 92 -21.22 -8.64 19.28
CA LEU A 92 -20.95 -9.56 18.16
C LEU A 92 -19.65 -9.19 17.44
N TRP A 93 -19.43 -7.89 17.20
CA TRP A 93 -18.20 -7.36 16.65
C TRP A 93 -17.00 -7.73 17.52
N ARG A 94 -17.05 -7.51 18.84
CA ARG A 94 -15.96 -7.90 19.75
C ARG A 94 -15.64 -9.40 19.69
N LEU A 95 -16.65 -10.25 19.54
CA LEU A 95 -16.46 -11.70 19.41
C LEU A 95 -15.75 -12.08 18.11
N LEU A 96 -16.20 -11.50 16.99
CA LEU A 96 -15.63 -11.74 15.65
C LEU A 96 -14.27 -11.06 15.46
N ARG A 97 -14.04 -9.95 16.17
CA ARG A 97 -12.83 -9.14 16.09
C ARG A 97 -11.59 -9.95 16.46
N TYR A 98 -11.68 -10.79 17.48
CA TYR A 98 -10.54 -11.64 17.86
C TYR A 98 -10.06 -12.53 16.70
N GLN A 99 -10.99 -13.15 15.97
CA GLN A 99 -10.63 -13.99 14.82
C GLN A 99 -10.11 -13.17 13.64
N HIS A 100 -10.69 -12.00 13.38
CA HIS A 100 -10.20 -11.09 12.35
C HIS A 100 -8.80 -10.55 12.67
N ASP A 101 -8.56 -10.11 13.90
CA ASP A 101 -7.28 -9.59 14.34
C ASP A 101 -6.21 -10.68 14.30
N ARG A 102 -6.55 -11.91 14.68
CA ARG A 102 -5.64 -13.07 14.59
C ARG A 102 -5.28 -13.42 13.15
N LEU A 103 -6.27 -13.51 12.25
CA LEU A 103 -6.03 -13.80 10.83
C LEU A 103 -5.23 -12.68 10.16
N THR A 104 -5.53 -11.44 10.51
CA THR A 104 -4.80 -10.25 10.07
C THR A 104 -3.34 -10.31 10.50
N LEU A 105 -3.07 -10.65 11.76
CA LEU A 105 -1.70 -10.79 12.26
C LEU A 105 -0.93 -11.89 11.51
N GLN A 106 -1.57 -13.03 11.25
CA GLN A 106 -0.97 -14.10 10.45
C GLN A 106 -0.68 -13.66 9.01
N GLN A 107 -1.60 -12.92 8.39
CA GLN A 107 -1.40 -12.40 7.04
C GLN A 107 -0.26 -11.37 6.99
N ASN A 108 -0.15 -10.50 7.99
CA ASN A 108 0.93 -9.53 8.07
C ASN A 108 2.28 -10.23 8.22
N LEU A 109 2.38 -11.28 9.05
CA LEU A 109 3.60 -12.09 9.20
C LEU A 109 4.00 -12.77 7.88
N ILE A 110 3.04 -13.29 7.12
CA ILE A 110 3.31 -13.88 5.80
C ILE A 110 3.78 -12.81 4.81
N ASN A 111 3.15 -11.63 4.82
CA ASN A 111 3.53 -10.52 3.94
C ASN A 111 4.94 -10.00 4.27
N GLU A 112 5.32 -9.94 5.56
CA GLU A 112 6.67 -9.60 5.99
C GLU A 112 7.68 -10.65 5.53
N LEU A 113 7.39 -11.93 5.75
CA LEU A 113 8.27 -13.02 5.31
C LEU A 113 8.48 -13.01 3.79
N ALA A 114 7.41 -12.80 3.02
CA ALA A 114 7.48 -12.69 1.57
C ALA A 114 8.28 -11.46 1.11
N ALA A 115 8.08 -10.31 1.76
CA ALA A 115 8.86 -9.10 1.47
C ALA A 115 10.35 -9.34 1.74
N HIS A 116 10.70 -9.95 2.87
CA HIS A 116 12.08 -10.30 3.20
C HIS A 116 12.68 -11.29 2.19
N ALA A 117 11.92 -12.31 1.76
CA ALA A 117 12.40 -13.25 0.76
C ALA A 117 12.77 -12.57 -0.57
N VAL A 118 11.95 -11.61 -1.01
CA VAL A 118 12.23 -10.82 -2.21
C VAL A 118 13.46 -9.93 -2.02
N GLU A 119 13.61 -9.30 -0.86
CA GLU A 119 14.79 -8.49 -0.52
C GLU A 119 16.08 -9.32 -0.55
N PHE A 120 16.07 -10.50 0.07
CA PHE A 120 17.22 -11.41 0.04
C PHE A 120 17.57 -11.87 -1.39
N GLN A 121 16.55 -12.17 -2.21
CA GLN A 121 16.78 -12.55 -3.60
C GLN A 121 17.42 -11.41 -4.41
N GLN A 122 16.96 -10.18 -4.18
CA GLN A 122 17.51 -9.00 -4.83
C GLN A 122 18.97 -8.77 -4.43
N GLU A 123 19.31 -8.93 -3.15
CA GLU A 123 20.69 -8.84 -2.67
C GLU A 123 21.59 -9.91 -3.30
N ALA A 124 21.11 -11.16 -3.39
CA ALA A 124 21.85 -12.24 -4.03
C ALA A 124 22.14 -11.94 -5.52
N TRP A 125 21.15 -11.49 -6.28
CA TRP A 125 21.34 -11.09 -7.68
C TRP A 125 22.31 -9.92 -7.84
N GLN A 126 22.29 -8.94 -6.93
CA GLN A 126 23.26 -7.83 -6.97
C GLN A 126 24.69 -8.31 -6.75
N GLN A 127 24.89 -9.28 -5.84
CA GLN A 127 26.20 -9.89 -5.61
C GLN A 127 26.67 -10.69 -6.83
N GLU A 128 25.81 -11.50 -7.43
CA GLU A 128 26.12 -12.26 -8.64
C GLU A 128 26.49 -11.34 -9.82
N VAL A 129 25.71 -10.27 -10.04
CA VAL A 129 26.01 -9.29 -11.08
C VAL A 129 27.34 -8.58 -10.81
N ALA A 130 27.64 -8.25 -9.56
CA ALA A 130 28.92 -7.64 -9.21
C ALA A 130 30.09 -8.60 -9.44
N ASP A 131 29.96 -9.87 -9.09
CA ASP A 131 30.98 -10.88 -9.35
C ASP A 131 31.19 -11.12 -10.85
N LEU A 132 30.11 -11.28 -11.62
CA LEU A 132 30.17 -11.42 -13.06
C LEU A 132 30.84 -10.21 -13.71
N LYS A 133 30.52 -8.98 -13.27
CA LYS A 133 31.20 -7.76 -13.75
C LYS A 133 32.70 -7.77 -13.46
N ARG A 134 33.13 -8.21 -12.25
CA ARG A 134 34.56 -8.35 -11.93
C ARG A 134 35.24 -9.40 -12.82
N ARG A 135 34.58 -10.53 -13.05
CA ARG A 135 35.11 -11.62 -13.89
C ARG A 135 35.24 -11.19 -15.35
N VAL A 136 34.24 -10.49 -15.89
CA VAL A 136 34.29 -9.91 -17.23
C VAL A 136 35.43 -8.91 -17.34
N ALA A 137 35.57 -7.96 -16.41
CA ALA A 137 36.66 -6.99 -16.41
C ALA A 137 38.05 -7.66 -16.35
N ALA A 138 38.21 -8.73 -15.58
CA ALA A 138 39.45 -9.50 -15.51
C ALA A 138 39.75 -10.26 -16.82
N LEU A 139 38.72 -10.75 -17.52
CA LEU A 139 38.87 -11.40 -18.82
C LEU A 139 39.16 -10.40 -19.94
N GLU A 140 38.52 -9.24 -19.93
CA GLU A 140 38.78 -8.14 -20.85
C GLU A 140 40.22 -7.64 -20.72
N GLN A 141 40.75 -7.51 -19.49
CA GLN A 141 42.16 -7.20 -19.27
C GLN A 141 43.10 -8.28 -19.83
N LYS A 142 42.79 -9.56 -19.63
CA LYS A 142 43.61 -10.66 -20.16
C LYS A 142 43.60 -10.72 -21.69
N ASN A 143 42.45 -10.50 -22.32
CA ASN A 143 42.32 -10.53 -23.77
C ASN A 143 42.83 -9.24 -24.44
N GLY A 144 42.73 -8.08 -23.78
CA GLY A 144 43.30 -6.82 -24.26
C GLY A 144 44.83 -6.76 -24.22
N VAL A 145 45.47 -7.58 -23.38
CA VAL A 145 46.93 -7.74 -23.33
C VAL A 145 47.46 -8.76 -24.36
N GLY A 146 46.58 -9.56 -24.98
CA GLY A 146 46.94 -10.58 -25.98
C GLY A 146 46.80 -10.15 -27.45
N SER A 147 46.49 -8.89 -27.75
CA SER A 147 46.37 -8.33 -29.12
C SER A 147 47.35 -7.18 -29.40
N ALA A 148 48.52 -7.20 -28.74
CA ALA A 148 49.69 -6.37 -29.09
C ALA A 148 50.88 -7.28 -29.38
#